data_AF-A0A9E4BK62-F1
#
_entry.id   AF-A0A9E4BK62-F1
#
_cell.length_a   1.000
_cell.length_b   1.000
_cell.length_c   1.000
_cell.angle_alpha   90.00
_cell.angle_beta   90.00
_cell.angle_gamma   90.00
#
_symmetry.space_group_name_H-M   'P 1'
#
loop_
_entity.id
_entity.type
_entity.pdbx_description
1 polymer ?
#
loop_
_entity_poly.entity_id
_entity_poly.type
_entity_poly.pdbx_seq_one_letter_code
_entity_poly.pdbx_strand_id
1 'polypeptide(L)'
;MNLADRYTYNFENEVLPLAYEQNVGVAAMKVYGGAEGMTYQTPRTSALAAHGPHDHEAALRYALGLPGVCTAVIGMFSEAELVQNLEWARRFTPLNAADGIALEELGREVAAEWGPHYGAVE
;
A
#
# COMPACT_ATOMS: atom_id res chain seq x y z
N MET A 1 -4.74 -2.55 -0.94
CA MET A 1 -4.75 -1.11 -1.21
C MET A 1 -3.40 -0.55 -0.86
N ASN A 2 -2.79 0.11 -1.83
CA ASN A 2 -1.50 0.79 -1.74
C ASN A 2 -1.58 2.12 -2.51
N LEU A 3 -0.52 2.93 -2.44
CA LEU A 3 -0.44 4.24 -3.09
C LEU A 3 -0.64 4.21 -4.62
N ALA A 4 -0.30 3.10 -5.28
CA ALA A 4 -0.50 2.95 -6.72
C ALA A 4 -1.97 2.61 -7.04
N ASP A 5 -2.59 1.75 -6.23
CA ASP A 5 -3.99 1.34 -6.40
C ASP A 5 -4.97 2.53 -6.37
N ARG A 6 -4.62 3.64 -5.70
CA ARG A 6 -5.41 4.89 -5.75
C ARG A 6 -5.60 5.38 -7.18
N TYR A 7 -4.55 5.28 -8.00
CA TYR A 7 -4.53 5.78 -9.38
C TYR A 7 -4.80 4.69 -10.42
N THR A 8 -4.68 3.41 -10.06
CA THR A 8 -5.07 2.29 -10.93
C THR A 8 -6.53 1.91 -10.78
N TYR A 9 -7.01 1.72 -9.54
CA TYR A 9 -8.34 1.14 -9.24
C TYR A 9 -9.26 2.06 -8.43
N ASN A 10 -8.69 3.07 -7.75
CA ASN A 10 -9.42 4.07 -6.98
C ASN A 10 -10.37 3.49 -5.91
N PHE A 11 -10.01 2.34 -5.30
CA PHE A 11 -10.80 1.71 -4.25
C PHE A 11 -11.12 2.65 -3.06
N GLU A 12 -10.27 3.66 -2.85
CA GLU A 12 -10.44 4.68 -1.81
C GLU A 12 -11.73 5.48 -1.95
N ASN A 13 -12.10 5.85 -3.19
CA ASN A 13 -13.29 6.66 -3.44
C ASN A 13 -14.49 5.82 -3.87
N GLU A 14 -14.26 4.63 -4.44
CA GLU A 14 -15.34 3.79 -4.96
C GLU A 14 -15.78 2.69 -3.98
N VAL A 15 -14.86 2.09 -3.20
CA VAL A 15 -15.15 0.89 -2.39
C VAL A 15 -15.20 1.20 -0.90
N LEU A 16 -14.26 1.99 -0.37
CA LEU A 16 -14.22 2.29 1.08
C LEU A 16 -15.49 2.96 1.60
N PRO A 17 -16.10 3.95 0.90
CA PRO A 17 -17.34 4.56 1.37
C PRO A 17 -18.48 3.55 1.46
N LEU A 18 -18.62 2.68 0.45
CA LEU A 18 -19.65 1.63 0.43
C LEU A 18 -19.43 0.61 1.57
N ALA A 19 -18.19 0.18 1.79
CA ALA A 19 -17.87 -0.74 2.88
C ALA A 19 -18.22 -0.11 4.24
N TYR A 20 -17.92 1.18 4.43
CA TYR A 20 -18.27 1.92 5.63
C TYR A 20 -19.79 2.01 5.83
N GLU A 21 -20.56 2.34 4.79
CA GLU A 21 -22.02 2.38 4.84
C GLU A 21 -22.65 1.03 5.22
N GLN A 22 -22.02 -0.07 4.81
CA GLN A 22 -22.46 -1.43 5.11
C GLN A 22 -21.88 -1.98 6.43
N ASN A 23 -21.15 -1.18 7.21
CA ASN A 23 -20.49 -1.61 8.45
C ASN A 23 -19.54 -2.81 8.26
N VAL A 24 -18.77 -2.78 7.16
CA VAL A 24 -17.78 -3.81 6.80
C VAL A 24 -16.38 -3.27 7.03
N GLY A 25 -15.60 -3.95 7.86
CA GLY A 25 -14.18 -3.62 8.07
C GLY A 25 -13.32 -4.06 6.89
N VAL A 26 -12.44 -3.17 6.42
CA VAL A 26 -11.58 -3.43 5.25
C VAL A 26 -10.15 -3.74 5.66
N ALA A 27 -9.57 -4.80 5.10
CA ALA A 27 -8.16 -5.10 5.20
C ALA A 27 -7.42 -4.61 3.94
N ALA A 28 -6.53 -3.63 4.10
CA ALA A 28 -5.67 -3.16 3.02
C ALA A 28 -4.55 -4.18 2.74
N MET A 29 -4.78 -5.04 1.74
CA MET A 29 -3.80 -6.06 1.34
C MET A 29 -2.80 -5.55 0.31
N LYS A 30 -1.56 -6.07 0.38
CA LYS A 30 -0.45 -5.74 -0.53
C LYS A 30 -0.08 -4.26 -0.51
N VAL A 31 0.09 -3.71 0.70
CA VAL A 31 0.45 -2.30 0.91
C VAL A 31 1.75 -1.91 0.19
N TYR A 32 2.70 -2.84 0.03
CA TYR A 32 3.96 -2.64 -0.70
C TYR A 32 3.93 -3.15 -2.15
N GLY A 33 2.75 -3.40 -2.71
CA GLY A 33 2.58 -3.94 -4.07
C GLY A 33 2.73 -5.46 -4.20
N GLY A 34 2.97 -6.18 -3.11
CA GLY A 34 3.26 -7.62 -3.15
C GLY A 34 4.68 -7.91 -3.64
N ALA A 35 4.95 -9.13 -4.07
CA ALA A 35 6.26 -9.48 -4.65
C ALA A 35 6.46 -8.79 -6.00
N GLU A 36 7.68 -8.37 -6.30
CA GLU A 36 8.08 -7.84 -7.61
C GLU A 36 7.50 -8.69 -8.77
N GLY A 37 6.82 -8.03 -9.70
CA GLY A 37 6.20 -8.67 -10.86
C GLY A 37 5.15 -9.72 -10.52
N MET A 38 4.55 -9.67 -9.32
CA MET A 38 3.58 -10.66 -8.82
C MET A 38 4.09 -12.11 -8.91
N THR A 39 5.41 -12.29 -8.80
CA THR A 39 6.10 -13.58 -8.94
C THR A 39 6.45 -14.10 -7.54
N TYR A 40 5.86 -15.24 -7.15
CA TYR A 40 5.96 -15.79 -5.79
C TYR A 40 6.68 -17.15 -5.73
N GLN A 41 7.23 -17.64 -6.85
CA GLN A 41 7.90 -18.94 -6.94
C GLN A 41 9.23 -18.96 -6.19
N THR A 42 9.86 -17.80 -6.03
CA THR A 42 11.06 -17.61 -5.21
C THR A 42 10.86 -16.42 -4.30
N PRO A 43 11.54 -16.37 -3.14
CA PRO A 43 11.57 -15.17 -2.31
C PRO A 43 11.99 -13.94 -3.16
N ARG A 44 11.20 -12.87 -3.09
CA ARG A 44 11.48 -11.60 -3.76
C ARG A 44 11.16 -10.43 -2.85
N THR A 45 11.86 -9.33 -3.08
CA THR A 45 11.53 -8.05 -2.49
C THR A 45 10.15 -7.57 -2.94
N SER A 46 9.60 -6.59 -2.22
CA SER A 46 8.32 -5.98 -2.59
C SER A 46 8.43 -5.25 -3.93
N ALA A 47 7.32 -5.12 -4.67
CA ALA A 47 7.28 -4.32 -5.89
C ALA A 47 7.67 -2.87 -5.62
N LEU A 48 7.29 -2.33 -4.45
CA LEU A 48 7.69 -0.99 -4.04
C LEU A 48 9.21 -0.90 -3.86
N ALA A 49 9.84 -1.84 -3.16
CA ALA A 49 11.30 -1.85 -2.98
C ALA A 49 12.07 -2.08 -4.30
N ALA A 50 11.50 -2.81 -5.26
CA ALA A 50 12.10 -3.00 -6.58
C ALA A 50 12.06 -1.73 -7.44
N HIS A 51 11.02 -0.90 -7.27
CA HIS A 51 10.87 0.36 -7.99
C HIS A 51 11.92 1.41 -7.57
N GLY A 52 12.37 1.38 -6.31
CA GLY A 52 13.39 2.30 -5.81
C GLY A 52 13.46 2.38 -4.28
N PRO A 53 14.33 3.26 -3.74
CA PRO A 53 14.45 3.49 -2.30
C PRO A 53 13.26 4.32 -1.78
N HIS A 54 12.07 3.72 -1.77
CA HIS A 54 10.85 4.35 -1.30
C HIS A 54 10.61 4.10 0.19
N ASP A 55 9.94 5.05 0.82
CA ASP A 55 9.60 4.98 2.23
C ASP A 55 8.43 4.02 2.48
N HIS A 56 8.77 2.78 2.86
CA HIS A 56 7.82 1.74 3.24
C HIS A 56 7.05 2.08 4.52
N GLU A 57 7.62 2.90 5.40
CA GLU A 57 6.89 3.38 6.56
C GLU A 57 5.79 4.33 6.14
N ALA A 58 6.11 5.27 5.24
CA ALA A 58 5.11 6.19 4.69
C ALA A 58 3.99 5.44 3.95
N ALA A 59 4.33 4.40 3.17
CA ALA A 59 3.33 3.54 2.52
C ALA A 59 2.44 2.77 3.51
N LEU A 60 3.01 2.28 4.62
CA LEU A 60 2.24 1.66 5.70
C LEU A 60 1.30 2.66 6.37
N ARG A 61 1.83 3.85 6.69
CA ARG A 61 1.06 4.92 7.33
C ARG A 61 -0.07 5.42 6.45
N TYR A 62 0.19 5.51 5.15
CA TYR A 62 -0.81 5.81 4.13
C TYR A 62 -1.97 4.82 4.20
N ALA A 63 -1.70 3.52 4.04
CA ALA A 63 -2.75 2.51 3.99
C ALA A 63 -3.56 2.45 5.28
N LEU A 64 -2.93 2.55 6.45
CA LEU A 64 -3.61 2.59 7.75
C LEU A 64 -4.35 3.90 8.03
N GLY A 65 -3.96 5.00 7.37
CA GLY A 65 -4.60 6.31 7.51
C GLY A 65 -5.87 6.48 6.68
N LEU A 66 -6.17 5.55 5.76
CA LEU A 66 -7.34 5.63 4.90
C LEU A 66 -8.63 5.36 5.70
N PRO A 67 -9.64 6.25 5.62
CA PRO A 67 -10.92 6.06 6.31
C PRO A 67 -11.59 4.73 5.93
N GLY A 68 -11.93 3.90 6.91
CA GLY A 68 -12.58 2.59 6.69
C GLY A 68 -11.61 1.40 6.58
N VAL A 69 -10.30 1.64 6.48
CA VAL A 69 -9.30 0.57 6.63
C VAL A 69 -9.14 0.22 8.11
N CYS A 70 -9.29 -1.06 8.44
CA CYS A 70 -9.16 -1.58 9.81
C CYS A 70 -7.83 -2.28 10.05
N THR A 71 -7.23 -2.86 8.99
CA THR A 71 -6.01 -3.66 9.09
C THR A 71 -5.17 -3.46 7.84
N ALA A 72 -3.86 -3.35 7.99
CA ALA A 72 -2.90 -3.44 6.89
C ALA A 72 -2.30 -4.86 6.83
N VAL A 73 -2.30 -5.46 5.64
CA VAL A 73 -1.64 -6.74 5.38
C VAL A 73 -0.41 -6.49 4.52
N ILE A 74 0.75 -6.52 5.16
CA ILE A 74 2.05 -6.18 4.60
C ILE A 74 2.93 -7.42 4.40
N GLY A 75 3.82 -7.36 3.41
CA GLY A 75 4.82 -8.38 3.15
C GLY A 75 6.20 -7.95 3.62
N MET A 76 7.11 -8.91 3.77
CA MET A 76 8.52 -8.71 4.03
C MET A 76 9.32 -9.86 3.43
N PHE A 77 10.48 -9.56 2.88
CA PHE A 77 11.41 -10.52 2.28
C PHE A 77 12.45 -11.02 3.29
N SER A 78 12.83 -10.17 4.25
CA SER A 78 13.88 -10.44 5.22
C SER A 78 13.42 -10.31 6.68
N GLU A 79 14.15 -10.91 7.61
CA GLU A 79 13.92 -10.72 9.06
C GLU A 79 14.14 -9.25 9.49
N ALA A 80 15.08 -8.55 8.84
CA ALA A 80 15.32 -7.14 9.10
C ALA A 80 14.08 -6.30 8.80
N GLU A 81 13.42 -6.54 7.65
CA GLU A 81 12.15 -5.90 7.30
C GLU A 81 11.03 -6.28 8.28
N LEU A 82 10.98 -7.52 8.78
CA LEU A 82 10.02 -7.91 9.81
C LEU A 82 10.18 -7.04 11.07
N VAL A 83 11.41 -6.90 11.57
CA VAL A 83 11.69 -6.07 12.75
C VAL A 83 11.35 -4.61 12.49
N GLN A 84 11.66 -4.10 11.29
CA GLN A 84 11.35 -2.73 10.89
C GLN A 84 9.84 -2.48 10.83
N ASN A 85 9.08 -3.39 10.22
CA ASN A 85 7.62 -3.33 10.16
C ASN A 85 6.99 -3.33 11.57
N LEU A 86 7.50 -4.14 12.49
CA LEU A 86 7.03 -4.17 13.88
C LEU A 86 7.30 -2.84 14.60
N GLU A 87 8.46 -2.24 14.35
CA GLU A 87 8.83 -0.93 14.89
C GLU A 87 7.86 0.15 14.39
N TRP A 88 7.68 0.26 13.08
CA TRP A 88 6.77 1.21 12.44
C TRP A 88 5.33 1.07 12.92
N ALA A 89 4.82 -0.15 13.01
CA ALA A 89 3.47 -0.41 13.51
C ALA A 89 3.30 0.03 14.97
N ARG A 90 4.31 -0.18 15.83
CA ARG A 90 4.27 0.20 17.25
C ARG A 90 4.27 1.72 17.46
N ARG A 91 5.01 2.46 16.64
CA ARG A 91 5.10 3.93 16.73
C ARG A 91 4.29 4.65 15.66
N PHE A 92 3.23 4.01 15.17
CA PHE A 92 2.40 4.56 14.11
C PHE A 92 1.95 5.99 14.47
N THR A 93 2.12 6.89 13.51
CA THR A 93 1.56 8.23 13.53
C THR A 93 0.96 8.53 12.16
N PRO A 94 -0.21 9.18 12.08
CA PRO A 94 -0.78 9.62 10.81
C PRO A 94 0.21 10.47 10.01
N LEU A 95 0.11 10.40 8.68
CA LEU A 95 0.90 11.23 7.78
C LEU A 95 0.60 12.71 8.00
N ASN A 96 1.64 13.55 7.91
CA ASN A 96 1.43 14.99 7.82
C ASN A 96 1.07 15.39 6.37
N ALA A 97 0.63 16.63 6.17
CA ALA A 97 0.20 17.10 4.86
C ALA A 97 1.31 17.08 3.79
N ALA A 98 2.56 17.35 4.17
CA ALA A 98 3.70 17.35 3.25
C ALA A 98 4.05 15.92 2.80
N ASP A 99 4.08 14.96 3.74
CA ASP A 99 4.30 13.55 3.44
C ASP A 99 3.20 13.01 2.52
N GLY A 100 1.96 13.46 2.72
CA GLY A 100 0.83 13.13 1.86
C GLY A 100 1.04 13.54 0.41
N ILE A 101 1.50 14.78 0.16
CA ILE A 101 1.77 15.28 -1.20
C ILE A 101 2.84 14.45 -1.90
N ALA A 102 3.96 14.17 -1.23
CA ALA A 102 5.04 13.37 -1.80
C ALA A 102 4.59 11.93 -2.16
N LEU A 103 3.72 11.34 -1.33
CA LEU A 103 3.14 10.02 -1.62
C LEU A 103 2.16 10.03 -2.78
N GLU A 104 1.44 11.15 -3.02
CA GLU A 104 0.57 11.28 -4.20
C GLU A 104 1.38 11.29 -5.50
N GLU A 105 2.52 12.00 -5.54
CA GLU A 105 3.42 12.00 -6.70
C GLU A 105 3.97 10.59 -6.95
N LEU A 106 4.49 9.94 -5.91
CA LEU A 106 4.98 8.56 -5.99
C LEU A 106 3.89 7.58 -6.43
N GLY A 107 2.66 7.72 -5.92
CA GLY A 107 1.55 6.86 -6.29
C GLY A 107 1.23 6.91 -7.79
N ARG A 108 1.31 8.10 -8.41
CA ARG A 108 1.10 8.24 -9.86
C ARG A 108 2.21 7.59 -10.66
N GLU A 109 3.46 7.79 -10.23
CA GLU A 109 4.64 7.19 -10.88
C GLU A 109 4.56 5.67 -10.85
N VAL A 110 4.37 5.11 -9.66
CA VAL A 110 4.28 3.65 -9.44
C VAL A 110 3.08 3.06 -10.19
N ALA A 111 1.92 3.73 -10.18
CA ALA A 111 0.75 3.27 -10.91
C ALA A 111 0.95 3.22 -12.43
N ALA A 112 1.69 4.20 -12.98
CA ALA A 112 2.03 4.22 -14.41
C ALA A 112 2.94 3.05 -14.81
N GLU A 113 3.84 2.64 -13.92
CA GLU A 113 4.72 1.49 -14.15
C GLU A 113 4.00 0.15 -13.95
N TRP A 114 3.32 -0.03 -12.82
CA TRP A 114 2.72 -1.32 -12.46
C TRP A 114 1.48 -1.64 -13.30
N GLY A 115 0.72 -0.61 -13.67
CA GLY A 115 -0.53 -0.77 -14.39
C GLY A 115 -1.56 -1.68 -13.68
N PRO A 116 -2.56 -2.15 -14.43
CA PRO A 116 -3.64 -2.99 -13.89
C PRO A 116 -3.16 -4.42 -13.58
N HIS A 117 -2.67 -4.65 -12.37
CA HIS A 117 -2.07 -5.92 -11.92
C HIS A 117 -3.06 -6.90 -11.23
N TYR A 118 -4.29 -6.47 -10.96
CA TYR A 118 -5.42 -7.31 -10.52
C TYR A 118 -6.42 -7.64 -11.64
N GLY A 119 -6.15 -7.19 -12.86
CA GLY A 119 -7.09 -7.26 -13.98
C GLY A 119 -7.47 -5.88 -14.51
N ALA A 120 -8.16 -5.85 -15.65
CA ALA A 120 -8.54 -4.62 -16.34
C ALA A 120 -9.43 -3.72 -15.48
N VAL A 121 -9.30 -2.41 -15.70
CA VAL A 121 -10.20 -1.39 -15.14
C VAL A 121 -11.30 -1.18 -16.17
N GLU A 122 -12.56 -1.36 -15.77
CA GLU A 122 -13.75 -1.15 -16.61
C GLU A 122 -14.37 0.21 -16.37
#